data_AF-A0A8J5KFW4-F1
#
_entry.id   AF-A0A8J5KFW4-F1
#
_cell.length_a   1.000
_cell.length_b   1.000
_cell.length_c   1.000
_cell.angle_alpha   90.00
_cell.angle_beta   90.00
_cell.angle_gamma   90.00
#
_symmetry.space_group_name_H-M   'P 1'
#
loop_
_entity.id
_entity.type
_entity.pdbx_description
1 polymer ?
#
loop_
_entity_poly.entity_id
_entity_poly.type
_entity_poly.pdbx_seq_one_letter_code
_entity_poly.pdbx_strand_id
1 'polypeptide(L)'
;MAPPADDVRGLFRQELRIQLLERRPKGKEAACFASLCFPNSISDSCRYCSVSAHDGGKQRGERQRVKGMDVPSPSSPWIWDKILEFVEFLRCPVLPVLAILRFGCVASDLGGLYLDFCMVVPLHTWVLISNFKLAYNMVRRPDGTFDRHLAEFLDRKVPANASPVNGVVSFDILINRASNLLARIYRPAPPNSSHPATPLAGLHHPPSPDPFPVIIFYHGGSFAHSSSNTAIYDSLCRRFVSLCGAVVISVDYRRSPEHRYPCAYDDGWEALKWSSTEPWLHSGKDSKLRVFLCGDSSGGNIAHHVAVRAAESGIDVSGNILLNPMFGGNRRTDSEVRLDGKYFVTIQDRDWYWKAYLPEGADRDHPACNPFGPNGGTLKELPFTRSLVIVAGLDLVQDWQLAYVEGLKKAGKDVKLVYREQATIGFYLLPNTDHFYEVMEEIKNFVSSNL
;
A
#
# COMPACT_ATOMS: atom_id res chain seq x y z
N MET A 1 8.10 46.48 -36.44
CA MET A 1 9.17 46.30 -37.44
C MET A 1 10.21 45.35 -36.86
N ALA A 2 10.26 44.13 -37.38
CA ALA A 2 11.37 43.20 -37.21
C ALA A 2 12.34 43.34 -38.40
N PRO A 3 13.62 42.99 -38.25
CA PRO A 3 14.18 41.86 -39.03
C PRO A 3 15.39 41.17 -38.34
N PRO A 4 16.04 40.15 -38.95
CA PRO A 4 15.51 38.95 -39.61
C PRO A 4 16.09 37.65 -39.01
N ALA A 5 15.52 36.51 -39.43
CA ALA A 5 15.92 35.15 -39.13
C ALA A 5 16.92 34.61 -40.17
N ASP A 6 17.84 33.74 -39.74
CA ASP A 6 18.52 32.65 -40.47
C ASP A 6 19.19 31.73 -39.41
N ASP A 7 18.63 30.56 -39.10
CA ASP A 7 18.94 29.22 -39.62
C ASP A 7 20.44 28.81 -39.58
N VAL A 8 20.85 28.13 -38.50
CA VAL A 8 21.94 27.14 -38.53
C VAL A 8 21.56 25.96 -37.63
N ARG A 9 20.93 24.95 -38.23
CA ARG A 9 20.89 23.58 -37.70
C ARG A 9 22.29 22.96 -37.81
N GLY A 10 22.86 22.51 -36.70
CA GLY A 10 24.02 21.62 -36.72
C GLY A 10 24.81 21.60 -35.41
N LEU A 11 25.20 20.40 -34.97
CA LEU A 11 26.03 20.06 -33.79
C LEU A 11 25.19 20.02 -32.49
N PHE A 12 24.75 18.88 -31.98
CA PHE A 12 25.53 17.70 -31.58
C PHE A 12 24.82 16.38 -31.93
N ARG A 13 25.42 15.59 -32.83
CA ARG A 13 25.24 14.14 -32.95
C ARG A 13 26.58 13.50 -32.58
N GLN A 14 26.61 12.70 -31.54
CA GLN A 14 27.65 11.70 -31.25
C GLN A 14 26.89 10.46 -30.75
N GLU A 15 26.68 9.46 -31.61
CA GLU A 15 27.55 8.29 -31.84
C GLU A 15 27.30 7.17 -30.82
N LEU A 16 26.36 6.28 -31.18
CA LEU A 16 26.38 4.88 -30.75
C LEU A 16 26.02 4.03 -31.97
N ARG A 17 27.08 3.59 -32.64
CA ARG A 17 27.09 2.76 -33.83
C ARG A 17 27.21 1.31 -33.36
N ILE A 18 26.10 0.59 -33.23
CA ILE A 18 26.12 -0.86 -33.03
C ILE A 18 25.89 -1.53 -34.39
N GLN A 19 26.89 -2.31 -34.79
CA GLN A 19 26.94 -3.08 -36.03
C GLN A 19 25.89 -4.20 -36.02
N LEU A 20 25.00 -4.19 -37.01
CA LEU A 20 24.21 -5.35 -37.41
C LEU A 20 25.11 -6.30 -38.20
N LEU A 21 25.56 -7.38 -37.56
CA LEU A 21 26.09 -8.55 -38.25
C LEU A 21 24.94 -9.54 -38.47
N GLU A 22 24.60 -9.71 -39.74
CA GLU A 22 23.77 -10.79 -40.25
C GLU A 22 24.35 -12.15 -39.87
N ARG A 23 23.59 -12.94 -39.10
CA ARG A 23 23.70 -14.41 -39.13
C ARG A 23 22.32 -15.04 -39.04
N ARG A 24 21.83 -15.51 -40.19
CA ARG A 24 20.75 -16.50 -40.26
C ARG A 24 21.23 -17.84 -39.67
N PRO A 25 20.38 -18.57 -38.95
CA PRO A 25 20.44 -20.03 -38.95
C PRO A 25 19.31 -20.57 -39.84
N LYS A 26 19.69 -21.26 -40.92
CA LYS A 26 18.86 -22.28 -41.55
C LYS A 26 19.17 -23.60 -40.83
N GLY A 27 18.15 -24.34 -40.38
CA GLY A 27 18.34 -25.71 -39.90
C GLY A 27 17.22 -26.22 -39.01
N LYS A 28 16.38 -27.08 -39.60
CA LYS A 28 15.25 -27.85 -39.05
C LYS A 28 15.56 -28.60 -37.74
N GLU A 29 14.58 -28.66 -36.83
CA GLU A 29 14.14 -29.90 -36.18
C GLU A 29 12.74 -29.73 -35.53
N ALA A 30 12.04 -30.85 -35.41
CA ALA A 30 10.58 -30.98 -35.47
C ALA A 30 9.80 -30.48 -34.23
N ALA A 31 8.68 -29.78 -34.48
CA ALA A 31 7.64 -29.53 -33.49
C ALA A 31 6.73 -30.76 -33.38
N CYS A 32 6.76 -31.45 -32.24
CA CYS A 32 5.72 -32.40 -31.84
C CYS A 32 4.47 -31.62 -31.42
N PHE A 33 3.45 -31.65 -32.28
CA PHE A 33 2.07 -31.33 -31.90
C PHE A 33 1.51 -32.46 -31.03
N ALA A 34 1.23 -32.17 -29.77
CA ALA A 34 0.33 -32.99 -28.96
C ALA A 34 -0.95 -32.19 -28.72
N SER A 35 -1.93 -32.43 -29.59
CA SER A 35 -3.33 -32.06 -29.39
C SER A 35 -3.91 -33.02 -28.36
N LEU A 36 -4.28 -32.54 -27.18
CA LEU A 36 -5.11 -33.29 -26.23
C LEU A 36 -6.55 -32.78 -26.36
N CYS A 37 -7.28 -33.41 -27.27
CA CYS A 37 -8.73 -33.45 -27.23
C CYS A 37 -9.17 -34.27 -26.01
N PHE A 38 -10.00 -33.70 -25.14
CA PHE A 38 -10.83 -34.49 -24.23
C PHE A 38 -12.31 -34.43 -24.67
N PRO A 39 -13.03 -35.56 -24.62
CA PRO A 39 -14.33 -35.70 -25.25
C PRO A 39 -15.47 -35.10 -24.42
N ASN A 40 -16.44 -34.53 -25.14
CA ASN A 40 -17.79 -34.28 -24.67
C ASN A 40 -18.51 -35.61 -24.39
N SER A 41 -18.98 -35.83 -23.16
CA SER A 41 -20.28 -36.46 -22.86
C SER A 41 -20.46 -36.60 -21.35
N ILE A 42 -21.43 -35.86 -20.80
CA ILE A 42 -22.06 -36.22 -19.53
C ILE A 42 -23.54 -36.41 -19.85
N SER A 43 -23.96 -37.67 -19.86
CA SER A 43 -25.34 -38.11 -19.76
C SER A 43 -25.44 -39.03 -18.54
N ASP A 44 -26.34 -38.67 -17.63
CA ASP A 44 -27.14 -39.53 -16.76
C ASP A 44 -26.48 -40.67 -15.97
N SER A 45 -26.53 -40.56 -14.64
CA SER A 45 -27.57 -41.29 -13.89
C SER A 45 -27.53 -41.02 -12.38
N CYS A 46 -28.68 -40.58 -11.88
CA CYS A 46 -29.06 -40.66 -10.47
C CYS A 46 -29.16 -42.13 -10.03
N ARG A 47 -28.66 -42.44 -8.82
CA ARG A 47 -29.33 -43.28 -7.79
C ARG A 47 -28.46 -43.37 -6.53
N TYR A 48 -28.89 -42.71 -5.46
CA TYR A 48 -28.50 -43.04 -4.09
C TYR A 48 -29.52 -44.04 -3.54
N CYS A 49 -29.06 -45.20 -3.10
CA CYS A 49 -29.84 -46.18 -2.35
C CYS A 49 -29.67 -45.98 -0.84
N SER A 50 -30.74 -46.34 -0.15
CA SER A 50 -31.05 -46.26 1.27
C SER A 50 -30.32 -47.24 2.20
N VAL A 51 -30.18 -46.79 3.44
CA VAL A 51 -30.13 -47.49 4.77
C VAL A 51 -30.46 -49.00 4.78
N SER A 52 -29.60 -49.84 5.39
CA SER A 52 -29.85 -50.51 6.70
C SER A 52 -28.87 -51.66 7.02
N ALA A 53 -28.41 -51.67 8.29
CA ALA A 53 -28.26 -52.77 9.26
C ALA A 53 -27.53 -54.11 8.99
N HIS A 54 -26.88 -54.54 10.09
CA HIS A 54 -26.52 -55.89 10.57
C HIS A 54 -25.13 -56.51 10.31
N ASP A 55 -24.39 -56.59 11.43
CA ASP A 55 -23.80 -57.77 12.08
C ASP A 55 -22.60 -58.55 11.52
N GLY A 56 -21.69 -58.87 12.46
CA GLY A 56 -21.05 -60.18 12.52
C GLY A 56 -19.58 -60.30 12.13
N GLY A 57 -18.72 -60.61 13.10
CA GLY A 57 -17.84 -61.77 12.97
C GLY A 57 -16.33 -61.57 12.75
N LYS A 58 -15.58 -61.90 13.80
CA LYS A 58 -14.15 -62.23 13.88
C LYS A 58 -13.59 -63.03 12.68
N GLN A 59 -12.31 -62.82 12.33
CA GLN A 59 -11.23 -63.80 12.54
C GLN A 59 -9.81 -63.29 12.15
N ARG A 60 -8.82 -63.81 12.88
CA ARG A 60 -7.36 -63.62 12.74
C ARG A 60 -6.79 -64.47 11.61
N GLY A 61 -5.67 -64.02 11.02
CA GLY A 61 -4.76 -64.87 10.24
C GLY A 61 -3.40 -64.20 10.02
N GLU A 62 -2.33 -64.79 10.56
CA GLU A 62 -0.92 -64.40 10.42
C GLU A 62 -0.37 -64.66 9.00
N ARG A 63 0.56 -63.82 8.50
CA ARG A 63 1.97 -64.24 8.26
C ARG A 63 2.84 -63.18 7.57
N GLN A 64 4.04 -63.07 8.14
CA GLN A 64 5.38 -62.90 7.52
C GLN A 64 5.85 -61.52 7.00
N ARG A 65 6.94 -61.09 7.65
CA ARG A 65 7.87 -60.02 7.28
C ARG A 65 8.61 -60.35 5.98
N VAL A 66 8.76 -59.35 5.12
CA VAL A 66 9.98 -59.13 4.34
C VAL A 66 10.39 -57.66 4.51
N LYS A 67 11.66 -57.47 4.87
CA LYS A 67 12.33 -56.18 5.06
C LYS A 67 12.61 -55.51 3.71
N GLY A 68 12.47 -54.19 3.64
CA GLY A 68 13.23 -53.37 2.69
C GLY A 68 12.59 -52.04 2.33
N MET A 69 13.33 -50.96 2.61
CA MET A 69 13.21 -49.58 2.12
C MET A 69 12.34 -48.60 2.92
N ASP A 70 13.05 -47.63 3.49
CA ASP A 70 12.58 -46.48 4.24
C ASP A 70 11.59 -45.61 3.46
N VAL A 71 10.48 -45.26 4.12
CA VAL A 71 9.55 -44.21 3.70
C VAL A 71 9.60 -43.12 4.78
N PRO A 72 10.05 -41.89 4.49
CA PRO A 72 9.75 -40.77 5.37
C PRO A 72 8.30 -40.35 5.17
N SER A 73 7.52 -40.30 6.26
CA SER A 73 6.18 -39.74 6.28
C SER A 73 6.19 -38.24 5.95
N PRO A 74 5.25 -37.69 5.18
CA PRO A 74 4.96 -36.27 5.20
C PRO A 74 3.93 -36.00 6.30
N SER A 75 4.38 -35.77 7.52
CA SER A 75 3.60 -35.04 8.53
C SER A 75 4.27 -33.69 8.76
N SER A 76 3.94 -32.72 7.90
CA SER A 76 4.20 -31.31 8.18
C SER A 76 2.87 -30.59 8.34
N PRO A 77 2.55 -30.06 9.54
CA PRO A 77 1.34 -29.28 9.82
C PRO A 77 1.19 -28.03 8.95
N TRP A 78 2.27 -27.59 8.31
CA TRP A 78 2.33 -26.38 7.50
C TRP A 78 1.45 -26.40 6.24
N ILE A 79 1.23 -27.57 5.63
CA ILE A 79 0.39 -27.68 4.42
C ILE A 79 -1.09 -27.54 4.77
N TRP A 80 -1.51 -28.07 5.92
CA TRP A 80 -2.90 -28.00 6.35
C TRP A 80 -3.27 -26.61 6.87
N ASP A 81 -2.34 -25.90 7.51
CA ASP A 81 -2.54 -24.50 7.91
C ASP A 81 -2.67 -23.58 6.69
N LYS A 82 -1.91 -23.84 5.62
CA LYS A 82 -2.02 -23.09 4.35
C LYS A 82 -3.31 -23.42 3.58
N ILE A 83 -3.78 -24.66 3.65
CA ILE A 83 -5.07 -25.07 3.06
C ILE A 83 -6.24 -24.48 3.86
N LEU A 84 -6.13 -24.38 5.19
CA LEU A 84 -7.15 -23.75 6.04
C LEU A 84 -7.20 -22.23 5.85
N GLU A 85 -6.05 -21.54 5.73
CA GLU A 85 -6.00 -20.11 5.33
C GLU A 85 -6.68 -19.89 3.96
N PHE A 86 -6.50 -20.84 3.03
CA PHE A 86 -7.09 -20.77 1.68
C PHE A 86 -8.60 -21.11 1.66
N VAL A 87 -9.05 -22.01 2.53
CA VAL A 87 -10.46 -22.40 2.66
C VAL A 87 -11.27 -21.35 3.45
N GLU A 88 -10.66 -20.65 4.42
CA GLU A 88 -11.29 -19.50 5.07
C GLU A 88 -11.38 -18.28 4.14
N PHE A 89 -10.39 -18.08 3.27
CA PHE A 89 -10.45 -17.05 2.20
C PHE A 89 -11.62 -17.27 1.23
N LEU A 90 -12.06 -18.52 1.02
CA LEU A 90 -13.17 -18.88 0.13
C LEU A 90 -14.55 -18.92 0.81
N ARG A 91 -14.63 -18.75 2.14
CA ARG A 91 -15.91 -18.73 2.88
C ARG A 91 -16.57 -17.36 2.98
N CYS A 92 -16.02 -16.34 2.32
CA CYS A 92 -16.62 -15.01 2.28
C CYS A 92 -17.83 -15.00 1.31
N PRO A 93 -19.05 -14.63 1.77
CA PRO A 93 -20.23 -14.59 0.91
C PRO A 93 -20.22 -13.28 0.10
N VAL A 94 -19.36 -13.21 -0.92
CA VAL A 94 -19.42 -12.17 -1.96
C VAL A 94 -19.34 -12.85 -3.31
N LEU A 95 -20.49 -13.42 -3.72
CA LEU A 95 -20.79 -13.86 -5.08
C LEU A 95 -20.88 -12.62 -5.98
N PRO A 96 -19.76 -12.21 -6.60
CA PRO A 96 -19.75 -12.18 -8.06
C PRO A 96 -18.43 -12.67 -8.71
N VAL A 97 -17.46 -13.20 -7.94
CA VAL A 97 -16.14 -13.57 -8.51
C VAL A 97 -16.21 -14.82 -9.41
N LEU A 98 -17.10 -15.77 -9.11
CA LEU A 98 -17.28 -16.98 -9.93
C LEU A 98 -18.03 -16.75 -11.26
N ALA A 99 -18.72 -15.62 -11.42
CA ALA A 99 -19.43 -15.29 -12.66
C ALA A 99 -18.46 -14.85 -13.77
N ILE A 100 -17.34 -14.22 -13.42
CA ILE A 100 -16.35 -13.73 -14.40
C ILE A 100 -15.55 -14.89 -14.99
N LEU A 101 -15.28 -15.94 -14.20
CA LEU A 101 -14.56 -17.13 -14.69
C LEU A 101 -15.40 -18.01 -15.64
N ARG A 102 -16.74 -17.86 -15.66
CA ARG A 102 -17.63 -18.60 -16.58
C ARG A 102 -17.89 -17.93 -17.92
N PHE A 103 -17.51 -16.66 -18.11
CA PHE A 103 -17.62 -15.98 -19.40
C PHE A 103 -16.32 -15.99 -20.23
N GLY A 104 -15.25 -16.61 -19.71
CA GLY A 104 -13.94 -16.69 -20.37
C GLY A 104 -13.83 -17.61 -21.60
N CYS A 105 -14.94 -18.02 -22.23
CA CYS A 105 -14.90 -18.91 -23.39
C CYS A 105 -15.76 -18.47 -24.60
N VAL A 106 -16.33 -17.26 -24.60
CA VAL A 106 -17.02 -16.72 -25.79
C VAL A 106 -16.69 -15.23 -25.95
N ALA A 107 -15.48 -14.92 -26.40
CA ALA A 107 -15.13 -13.60 -26.91
C ALA A 107 -13.88 -13.68 -27.80
N SER A 108 -13.98 -14.38 -28.93
CA SER A 108 -12.92 -14.44 -29.93
C SER A 108 -12.79 -13.18 -30.80
N ASP A 109 -13.56 -12.10 -30.56
CA ASP A 109 -13.57 -10.91 -31.43
C ASP A 109 -13.40 -9.55 -30.71
N LEU A 110 -12.92 -9.53 -29.46
CA LEU A 110 -12.64 -8.29 -28.70
C LEU A 110 -11.20 -8.22 -28.13
N GLY A 111 -10.26 -8.93 -28.77
CA GLY A 111 -8.91 -9.23 -28.26
C GLY A 111 -7.90 -8.08 -28.12
N GLY A 112 -8.32 -6.81 -28.12
CA GLY A 112 -7.40 -5.67 -28.05
C GLY A 112 -7.31 -4.97 -26.69
N LEU A 113 -8.39 -4.92 -25.90
CA LEU A 113 -8.46 -4.04 -24.72
C LEU A 113 -8.26 -4.74 -23.37
N TYR A 114 -8.46 -6.07 -23.29
CA TYR A 114 -8.50 -6.79 -22.01
C TYR A 114 -7.15 -7.41 -21.62
N LEU A 115 -6.22 -7.56 -22.56
CA LEU A 115 -4.93 -8.22 -22.35
C LEU A 115 -3.87 -7.32 -21.68
N ASP A 116 -3.99 -5.99 -21.79
CA ASP A 116 -2.98 -5.07 -21.26
C ASP A 116 -2.96 -4.96 -19.72
N PHE A 117 -4.10 -5.16 -19.04
CA PHE A 117 -4.18 -5.03 -17.58
C PHE A 117 -3.44 -6.13 -16.81
N CYS A 118 -3.38 -7.35 -17.35
CA CYS A 118 -2.84 -8.51 -16.65
C CYS A 118 -1.31 -8.62 -16.71
N MET A 119 -0.62 -7.75 -17.45
CA MET A 119 0.82 -7.89 -17.72
C MET A 119 1.74 -7.12 -16.76
N VAL A 120 1.24 -6.10 -16.05
CA VAL A 120 2.10 -5.20 -15.23
C VAL A 120 2.07 -5.46 -13.74
N VAL A 121 1.12 -6.26 -13.24
CA VAL A 121 0.94 -6.51 -11.80
C VAL A 121 0.82 -8.00 -11.51
N PRO A 122 1.42 -8.49 -10.41
CA PRO A 122 1.16 -9.84 -9.94
C PRO A 122 -0.34 -10.04 -9.69
N LEU A 123 -0.86 -11.23 -9.99
CA LEU A 123 -2.28 -11.56 -9.88
C LEU A 123 -2.86 -11.22 -8.50
N HIS A 124 -2.13 -11.49 -7.41
CA HIS A 124 -2.59 -11.19 -6.05
C HIS A 124 -2.75 -9.69 -5.81
N THR A 125 -1.84 -8.87 -6.35
CA THR A 125 -1.93 -7.42 -6.29
C THR A 125 -3.12 -6.94 -7.11
N TRP A 126 -3.29 -7.46 -8.32
CA TRP A 126 -4.45 -7.14 -9.16
C TRP A 126 -5.77 -7.44 -8.47
N VAL A 127 -5.91 -8.63 -7.88
CA VAL A 127 -7.13 -9.05 -7.16
C VAL A 127 -7.38 -8.13 -5.95
N LEU A 128 -6.36 -7.87 -5.14
CA LEU A 128 -6.49 -7.02 -3.95
C LEU A 128 -6.96 -5.60 -4.32
N ILE A 129 -6.26 -4.94 -5.25
CA ILE A 129 -6.56 -3.55 -5.62
C ILE A 129 -7.89 -3.46 -6.39
N SER A 130 -8.21 -4.45 -7.23
CA SER A 130 -9.52 -4.50 -7.92
C SER A 130 -10.68 -4.69 -6.94
N ASN A 131 -10.49 -5.48 -5.87
CA ASN A 131 -11.51 -5.64 -4.83
C ASN A 131 -11.77 -4.31 -4.10
N PHE A 132 -10.72 -3.54 -3.78
CA PHE A 132 -10.88 -2.17 -3.26
C PHE A 132 -11.63 -1.28 -4.25
N LYS A 133 -11.24 -1.29 -5.54
CA LYS A 133 -11.91 -0.49 -6.57
C LYS A 133 -13.42 -0.77 -6.61
N LEU A 134 -13.81 -2.04 -6.64
CA LEU A 134 -15.22 -2.45 -6.69
C LEU A 134 -15.97 -2.06 -5.41
N ALA A 135 -15.39 -2.32 -4.23
CA ALA A 135 -15.97 -1.90 -2.96
C ALA A 135 -16.14 -0.37 -2.89
N TYR A 136 -15.14 0.38 -3.33
CA TYR A 136 -15.14 1.83 -3.25
C TYR A 136 -16.14 2.46 -4.24
N ASN A 137 -16.37 1.83 -5.39
CA ASN A 137 -17.43 2.22 -6.31
C ASN A 137 -18.83 2.12 -5.67
N MET A 138 -19.06 1.16 -4.76
CA MET A 138 -20.37 0.99 -4.11
C MET A 138 -20.64 2.04 -3.02
N VAL A 139 -19.59 2.53 -2.34
CA VAL A 139 -19.75 3.41 -1.18
C VAL A 139 -19.68 4.91 -1.54
N ARG A 140 -19.15 5.27 -2.71
CA ARG A 140 -19.20 6.65 -3.21
C ARG A 140 -20.54 6.92 -3.89
N ARG A 141 -21.32 7.85 -3.37
CA ARG A 141 -22.60 8.23 -3.99
C ARG A 141 -22.43 9.41 -4.95
N PRO A 142 -23.18 9.46 -6.07
CA PRO A 142 -23.09 10.56 -7.03
C PRO A 142 -23.42 11.95 -6.45
N ASP A 143 -24.22 12.00 -5.38
CA ASP A 143 -24.57 13.25 -4.68
C ASP A 143 -23.44 13.81 -3.79
N GLY A 144 -22.31 13.09 -3.67
CA GLY A 144 -21.17 13.48 -2.84
C GLY A 144 -21.22 12.94 -1.41
N THR A 145 -22.27 12.20 -1.03
CA THR A 145 -22.32 11.49 0.25
C THR A 145 -21.58 10.16 0.17
N PHE A 146 -21.20 9.63 1.34
CA PHE A 146 -20.46 8.38 1.45
C PHE A 146 -21.25 7.36 2.27
N ASP A 147 -21.28 6.10 1.82
CA ASP A 147 -21.85 5.01 2.61
C ASP A 147 -20.86 4.54 3.68
N ARG A 148 -20.75 5.34 4.74
CA ARG A 148 -19.82 5.07 5.85
C ARG A 148 -20.07 3.71 6.47
N HIS A 149 -21.33 3.37 6.74
CA HIS A 149 -21.67 2.12 7.42
C HIS A 149 -21.25 0.91 6.58
N LEU A 150 -21.57 0.90 5.27
CA LEU A 150 -21.12 -0.17 4.39
C LEU A 150 -19.60 -0.21 4.25
N ALA A 151 -18.94 0.95 4.15
CA ALA A 151 -17.48 1.02 4.07
C ALA A 151 -16.80 0.43 5.30
N GLU A 152 -17.27 0.75 6.52
CA GLU A 152 -16.72 0.18 7.75
C GLU A 152 -16.96 -1.33 7.87
N PHE A 153 -18.08 -1.83 7.33
CA PHE A 153 -18.41 -3.26 7.32
C PHE A 153 -17.55 -4.05 6.33
N LEU A 154 -17.29 -3.49 5.14
CA LEU A 154 -16.49 -4.13 4.10
C LEU A 154 -14.99 -4.06 4.36
N ASP A 155 -14.53 -3.12 5.20
CA ASP A 155 -13.12 -2.96 5.50
C ASP A 155 -12.59 -4.11 6.37
N ARG A 156 -11.49 -4.72 5.91
CA ARG A 156 -10.86 -5.82 6.65
C ARG A 156 -9.96 -5.23 7.73
N LYS A 157 -10.39 -5.32 8.98
CA LYS A 157 -9.70 -4.77 10.15
C LYS A 157 -9.10 -5.85 11.04
N VAL A 158 -8.11 -5.47 11.85
CA VAL A 158 -7.48 -6.33 12.86
C VAL A 158 -7.40 -5.62 14.21
N PRO A 159 -7.58 -6.32 15.34
CA PRO A 159 -7.36 -5.72 16.66
C PRO A 159 -5.88 -5.47 16.92
N ALA A 160 -5.58 -4.59 17.88
CA ALA A 160 -4.22 -4.48 18.41
C ALA A 160 -3.83 -5.78 19.15
N ASN A 161 -2.53 -6.06 19.23
CA ASN A 161 -2.04 -7.29 19.86
C ASN A 161 -0.75 -7.07 20.66
N ALA A 162 -0.87 -7.13 21.99
CA ALA A 162 0.26 -7.04 22.91
C ALA A 162 1.12 -8.33 22.93
N SER A 163 0.62 -9.42 22.35
CA SER A 163 1.39 -10.64 22.08
C SER A 163 2.28 -10.43 20.85
N PRO A 164 3.60 -10.66 20.95
CA PRO A 164 4.51 -10.52 19.82
C PRO A 164 4.11 -11.40 18.64
N VAL A 165 3.95 -10.80 17.47
CA VAL A 165 3.82 -11.51 16.18
C VAL A 165 4.96 -11.06 15.29
N ASN A 166 5.84 -11.99 14.91
CA ASN A 166 7.08 -11.70 14.16
C ASN A 166 7.93 -10.59 14.81
N GLY A 167 8.02 -10.61 16.14
CA GLY A 167 8.81 -9.63 16.92
C GLY A 167 8.17 -8.25 17.05
N VAL A 168 6.91 -8.06 16.67
CA VAL A 168 6.20 -6.78 16.78
C VAL A 168 4.96 -6.92 17.66
N VAL A 169 4.81 -5.97 18.59
CA VAL A 169 3.59 -5.80 19.40
C VAL A 169 2.86 -4.52 18.97
N SER A 170 1.55 -4.49 19.17
CA SER A 170 0.75 -3.29 18.96
C SER A 170 -0.28 -3.04 20.07
N PHE A 171 -0.61 -1.77 20.28
CA PHE A 171 -1.61 -1.33 21.24
C PHE A 171 -2.25 -0.02 20.79
N ASP A 172 -3.53 0.16 21.12
CA ASP A 172 -4.28 1.36 20.76
C ASP A 172 -4.24 2.37 21.91
N ILE A 173 -4.07 3.64 21.58
CA ILE A 173 -4.07 4.76 22.51
C ILE A 173 -5.08 5.81 22.08
N LEU A 174 -5.60 6.56 23.05
CA LEU A 174 -6.44 7.71 22.81
C LEU A 174 -5.62 8.99 22.99
N ILE A 175 -5.25 9.62 21.89
CA ILE A 175 -4.43 10.84 21.86
C ILE A 175 -5.24 12.05 22.32
N ASN A 176 -6.47 12.19 21.82
CA ASN A 176 -7.34 13.30 22.17
C ASN A 176 -8.77 12.82 22.43
N ARG A 177 -9.25 13.07 23.66
CA ARG A 177 -10.60 12.67 24.09
C ARG A 177 -11.71 13.47 23.42
N ALA A 178 -11.48 14.75 23.11
CA ALA A 178 -12.49 15.65 22.56
C ALA A 178 -12.85 15.28 21.12
N SER A 179 -11.86 14.91 20.30
CA SER A 179 -12.03 14.45 18.92
C SER A 179 -12.18 12.93 18.79
N ASN A 180 -12.02 12.17 19.89
CA ASN A 180 -11.85 10.72 19.89
C ASN A 180 -10.72 10.24 18.97
N LEU A 181 -9.62 11.01 18.89
CA LEU A 181 -8.48 10.68 18.06
C LEU A 181 -7.70 9.50 18.65
N LEU A 182 -7.80 8.35 17.98
CA LEU A 182 -7.04 7.16 18.30
C LEU A 182 -5.73 7.12 17.48
N ALA A 183 -4.74 6.43 18.02
CA ALA A 183 -3.62 5.93 17.24
C ALA A 183 -3.28 4.51 17.66
N ARG A 184 -2.80 3.72 16.71
CA ARG A 184 -2.21 2.41 16.99
C ARG A 184 -0.71 2.52 17.03
N ILE A 185 -0.13 2.15 18.16
CA ILE A 185 1.31 2.07 18.35
C ILE A 185 1.78 0.68 17.95
N TYR A 186 2.88 0.61 17.21
CA TYR A 186 3.63 -0.61 16.92
C TYR A 186 5.07 -0.42 17.39
N ARG A 187 5.65 -1.44 18.02
CA ARG A 187 7.04 -1.38 18.47
C ARG A 187 7.69 -2.77 18.46
N PRO A 188 9.04 -2.83 18.47
CA PRO A 188 9.74 -4.09 18.68
C PRO A 188 9.32 -4.70 20.02
N ALA A 189 9.14 -6.01 20.02
CA ALA A 189 8.88 -6.77 21.23
C ALA A 189 10.09 -6.67 22.19
N PRO A 190 9.88 -6.63 23.51
CA PRO A 190 10.97 -6.63 24.48
C PRO A 190 11.86 -7.87 24.32
N PRO A 191 13.21 -7.73 24.48
CA PRO A 191 14.10 -8.89 24.47
C PRO A 191 13.72 -9.87 25.60
N ASN A 192 13.78 -11.17 25.31
CA ASN A 192 13.41 -12.26 26.23
C ASN A 192 11.93 -12.27 26.67
N SER A 193 10.99 -11.91 25.80
CA SER A 193 9.57 -12.16 26.05
C SER A 193 9.26 -13.67 26.04
N SER A 194 9.59 -14.36 27.14
CA SER A 194 9.09 -15.71 27.44
C SER A 194 7.60 -15.70 27.79
N HIS A 195 7.06 -14.52 28.08
CA HIS A 195 5.64 -14.30 28.28
C HIS A 195 4.88 -14.19 26.95
N PRO A 196 3.71 -14.84 26.85
CA PRO A 196 2.89 -14.81 25.63
C PRO A 196 2.32 -13.42 25.33
N ALA A 197 2.27 -12.50 26.30
CA ALA A 197 1.82 -11.11 26.11
C ALA A 197 2.71 -10.13 26.87
N THR A 198 2.99 -8.97 26.26
CA THR A 198 3.69 -7.87 26.94
C THR A 198 2.75 -7.26 27.99
N PRO A 199 3.17 -7.14 29.27
CA PRO A 199 2.35 -6.47 30.29
C PRO A 199 2.02 -5.04 29.87
N LEU A 200 0.81 -4.55 30.20
CA LEU A 200 0.36 -3.20 29.85
C LEU A 200 1.35 -2.12 30.32
N ALA A 201 1.91 -2.27 31.52
CA ALA A 201 2.91 -1.35 32.06
C ALA A 201 4.19 -1.27 31.20
N GLY A 202 4.53 -2.33 30.47
CA GLY A 202 5.71 -2.39 29.61
C GLY A 202 5.52 -1.78 28.21
N LEU A 203 4.28 -1.46 27.81
CA LEU A 203 3.98 -0.97 26.46
C LEU A 203 4.59 0.43 26.22
N HIS A 204 4.63 1.26 27.26
CA HIS A 204 5.18 2.63 27.25
C HIS A 204 6.63 2.69 27.77
N HIS A 205 7.39 1.59 27.66
CA HIS A 205 8.84 1.62 27.92
C HIS A 205 9.61 1.88 26.62
N PRO A 206 10.73 2.62 26.67
CA PRO A 206 11.59 2.78 25.51
C PRO A 206 12.06 1.41 25.00
N PRO A 207 12.00 1.14 23.67
CA PRO A 207 12.44 -0.13 23.11
C PRO A 207 13.96 -0.35 23.21
N SER A 208 14.74 0.74 23.25
CA SER A 208 16.19 0.71 23.38
C SER A 208 16.68 1.98 24.09
N PRO A 209 17.78 1.94 24.86
CA PRO A 209 18.48 3.14 25.31
C PRO A 209 19.23 3.86 24.16
N ASP A 210 19.61 3.13 23.10
CA ASP A 210 20.24 3.71 21.91
C ASP A 210 19.22 4.50 21.08
N PRO A 211 19.67 5.48 20.25
CA PRO A 211 18.79 6.20 19.33
C PRO A 211 17.92 5.24 18.51
N PHE A 212 16.61 5.50 18.47
CA PHE A 212 15.66 4.78 17.61
C PHE A 212 14.68 5.74 16.92
N PRO A 213 14.23 5.42 15.70
CA PRO A 213 13.32 6.28 14.96
C PRO A 213 11.87 6.10 15.44
N VAL A 214 11.11 7.20 15.41
CA VAL A 214 9.65 7.21 15.62
C VAL A 214 8.99 7.60 14.30
N ILE A 215 8.26 6.69 13.68
CA ILE A 215 7.56 6.94 12.42
C ILE A 215 6.09 7.24 12.73
N ILE A 216 5.63 8.47 12.53
CA ILE A 216 4.20 8.79 12.54
C ILE A 216 3.65 8.49 11.16
N PHE A 217 2.81 7.46 11.08
CA PHE A 217 2.23 6.97 9.84
C PHE A 217 0.79 7.44 9.67
N TYR A 218 0.50 8.01 8.51
CA TYR A 218 -0.83 8.37 8.05
C TYR A 218 -1.24 7.42 6.93
N HIS A 219 -2.33 6.69 7.13
CA HIS A 219 -2.79 5.74 6.13
C HIS A 219 -3.41 6.44 4.90
N GLY A 220 -3.26 5.83 3.74
CA GLY A 220 -3.99 6.20 2.53
C GLY A 220 -5.47 5.83 2.58
N GLY A 221 -6.14 6.04 1.45
CA GLY A 221 -7.60 5.92 1.35
C GLY A 221 -8.29 7.17 0.82
N SER A 222 -7.55 8.07 0.16
CA SER A 222 -8.10 9.27 -0.48
C SER A 222 -8.94 10.13 0.47
N PHE A 223 -8.48 10.28 1.71
CA PHE A 223 -9.13 10.97 2.84
C PHE A 223 -10.47 10.39 3.31
N ALA A 224 -11.02 9.37 2.66
CA ALA A 224 -12.35 8.85 2.96
C ALA A 224 -12.35 7.40 3.48
N HIS A 225 -11.34 6.61 3.12
CA HIS A 225 -11.30 5.18 3.39
C HIS A 225 -10.26 4.79 4.44
N SER A 226 -10.38 3.54 4.90
CA SER A 226 -9.45 2.87 5.81
C SER A 226 -9.40 3.50 7.20
N SER A 227 -8.58 2.91 8.07
CA SER A 227 -8.36 3.27 9.47
C SER A 227 -6.97 2.78 9.88
N SER A 228 -6.46 3.23 11.02
CA SER A 228 -5.21 2.71 11.61
C SER A 228 -5.23 1.18 11.87
N ASN A 229 -6.42 0.59 11.98
CA ASN A 229 -6.64 -0.84 12.22
C ASN A 229 -6.99 -1.64 10.95
N THR A 230 -7.03 -1.00 9.78
CA THR A 230 -7.20 -1.69 8.49
C THR A 230 -6.01 -2.62 8.25
N ALA A 231 -6.26 -3.89 7.91
CA ALA A 231 -5.27 -4.96 7.89
C ALA A 231 -4.08 -4.70 6.94
N ILE A 232 -4.30 -4.01 5.82
CA ILE A 232 -3.21 -3.67 4.89
C ILE A 232 -2.24 -2.65 5.52
N TYR A 233 -2.74 -1.73 6.33
CA TYR A 233 -1.93 -0.72 7.03
C TYR A 233 -1.33 -1.26 8.32
N ASP A 234 -2.03 -2.14 9.05
CA ASP A 234 -1.43 -2.88 10.17
C ASP A 234 -0.22 -3.70 9.71
N SER A 235 -0.37 -4.43 8.60
CA SER A 235 0.74 -5.19 8.00
C SER A 235 1.90 -4.29 7.57
N LEU A 236 1.62 -3.14 6.97
CA LEU A 236 2.64 -2.17 6.55
C LEU A 236 3.38 -1.56 7.75
N CYS A 237 2.67 -1.14 8.79
CA CYS A 237 3.27 -0.58 10.01
C CYS A 237 4.17 -1.61 10.72
N ARG A 238 3.73 -2.87 10.82
CA ARG A 238 4.55 -3.96 11.36
C ARG A 238 5.85 -4.15 10.57
N ARG A 239 5.79 -4.03 9.24
CA ARG A 239 7.00 -4.10 8.39
C ARG A 239 7.94 -2.92 8.67
N PHE A 240 7.43 -1.70 8.81
CA PHE A 240 8.26 -0.55 9.17
C PHE A 240 8.97 -0.73 10.52
N VAL A 241 8.30 -1.31 11.52
CA VAL A 241 8.95 -1.68 12.80
C VAL A 241 10.12 -2.63 12.55
N SER A 242 9.88 -3.77 11.88
CA SER A 242 10.92 -4.79 11.66
C SER A 242 12.07 -4.29 10.79
N LEU A 243 11.77 -3.45 9.81
CA LEU A 243 12.71 -2.95 8.81
C LEU A 243 13.62 -1.84 9.35
N CYS A 244 13.06 -0.93 10.12
CA CYS A 244 13.74 0.29 10.59
C CYS A 244 14.14 0.23 12.07
N GLY A 245 13.76 -0.82 12.80
CA GLY A 245 13.89 -0.84 14.26
C GLY A 245 13.08 0.27 14.93
N ALA A 246 12.00 0.71 14.29
CA ALA A 246 11.25 1.90 14.66
C ALA A 246 10.11 1.62 15.66
N VAL A 247 9.70 2.65 16.39
CA VAL A 247 8.33 2.75 16.89
C VAL A 247 7.47 3.39 15.80
N VAL A 248 6.30 2.83 15.51
CA VAL A 248 5.36 3.38 14.52
C VAL A 248 4.08 3.83 15.22
N ILE A 249 3.66 5.07 14.98
CA ILE A 249 2.41 5.66 15.47
C ILE A 249 1.47 5.79 14.26
N SER A 250 0.55 4.84 14.08
CA SER A 250 -0.44 4.89 12.99
C SER A 250 -1.67 5.67 13.43
N VAL A 251 -1.88 6.86 12.85
CA VAL A 251 -2.91 7.81 13.28
C VAL A 251 -4.27 7.46 12.65
N ASP A 252 -5.30 7.36 13.48
CA ASP A 252 -6.68 7.12 13.03
C ASP A 252 -7.40 8.45 12.74
N TYR A 253 -6.90 9.19 11.76
CA TYR A 253 -7.37 10.54 11.46
C TYR A 253 -8.83 10.54 10.97
N ARG A 254 -9.54 11.63 11.25
CA ARG A 254 -10.94 11.81 10.84
C ARG A 254 -11.06 11.94 9.32
N ARG A 255 -12.08 11.28 8.76
CA ARG A 255 -12.24 11.07 7.31
C ARG A 255 -13.37 11.90 6.71
N SER A 256 -13.17 12.27 5.46
CA SER A 256 -14.16 12.91 4.60
C SER A 256 -15.20 11.90 4.08
N PRO A 257 -16.41 12.37 3.68
CA PRO A 257 -16.89 13.75 3.66
C PRO A 257 -17.40 14.29 5.01
N GLU A 258 -17.53 13.46 6.04
CA GLU A 258 -18.07 13.86 7.34
C GLU A 258 -17.15 14.86 8.07
N HIS A 259 -15.85 14.68 7.93
CA HIS A 259 -14.81 15.56 8.44
C HIS A 259 -13.94 16.04 7.29
N ARG A 260 -14.32 17.18 6.72
CA ARG A 260 -13.59 17.86 5.63
C ARG A 260 -12.28 18.47 6.15
N TYR A 261 -11.48 19.03 5.23
CA TYR A 261 -10.37 19.91 5.53
C TYR A 261 -10.78 20.97 6.58
N PRO A 262 -9.94 21.25 7.59
CA PRO A 262 -8.58 20.74 7.81
C PRO A 262 -8.47 19.54 8.78
N CYS A 263 -9.56 18.82 9.08
CA CYS A 263 -9.61 17.86 10.20
C CYS A 263 -8.47 16.83 10.21
N ALA A 264 -8.16 16.22 9.06
CA ALA A 264 -7.10 15.22 8.96
C ALA A 264 -5.70 15.80 9.25
N TYR A 265 -5.47 17.07 8.93
CA TYR A 265 -4.22 17.77 9.22
C TYR A 265 -4.12 18.17 10.69
N ASP A 266 -5.23 18.58 11.29
CA ASP A 266 -5.29 18.86 12.72
C ASP A 266 -5.03 17.58 13.54
N ASP A 267 -5.61 16.46 13.15
CA ASP A 267 -5.39 15.17 13.80
C ASP A 267 -3.92 14.71 13.68
N GLY A 268 -3.31 14.88 12.52
CA GLY A 268 -1.89 14.58 12.35
C GLY A 268 -0.97 15.50 13.15
N TRP A 269 -1.32 16.78 13.25
CA TRP A 269 -0.62 17.73 14.12
C TRP A 269 -0.78 17.38 15.61
N GLU A 270 -1.97 16.96 16.04
CA GLU A 270 -2.19 16.48 17.40
C GLU A 270 -1.35 15.25 17.73
N ALA A 271 -1.25 14.29 16.81
CA ALA A 271 -0.40 13.11 16.97
C ALA A 271 1.09 13.46 17.08
N LEU A 272 1.58 14.40 16.26
CA LEU A 272 2.95 14.89 16.35
C LEU A 272 3.22 15.57 17.70
N LYS A 273 2.37 16.49 18.14
CA LYS A 273 2.49 17.13 19.45
C LYS A 273 2.47 16.10 20.58
N TRP A 274 1.52 15.17 20.55
CA TRP A 274 1.44 14.10 21.54
C TRP A 274 2.76 13.32 21.62
N SER A 275 3.32 12.92 20.48
CA SER A 275 4.60 12.20 20.45
C SER A 275 5.75 12.99 21.10
N SER A 276 5.77 14.32 20.97
CA SER A 276 6.77 15.20 21.58
C SER A 276 6.64 15.35 23.10
N THR A 277 5.50 14.91 23.66
CA THR A 277 5.23 14.95 25.11
C THR A 277 5.46 13.61 25.80
N GLU A 278 5.75 12.54 25.05
CA GLU A 278 5.83 11.17 25.56
C GLU A 278 7.30 10.77 25.82
N PRO A 279 7.77 10.74 27.08
CA PRO A 279 9.20 10.59 27.37
C PRO A 279 9.80 9.27 26.88
N TRP A 280 8.99 8.22 26.76
CA TRP A 280 9.44 6.90 26.32
C TRP A 280 9.71 6.81 24.81
N LEU A 281 9.30 7.83 24.04
CA LEU A 281 9.65 7.98 22.61
C LEU A 281 10.98 8.71 22.40
N HIS A 282 11.54 9.32 23.46
CA HIS A 282 12.81 10.02 23.41
C HIS A 282 13.97 9.05 23.65
N SER A 283 15.02 9.14 22.84
CA SER A 283 16.10 8.14 22.79
C SER A 283 17.49 8.76 22.68
N GLY A 284 18.50 7.95 22.97
CA GLY A 284 19.90 8.38 22.98
C GLY A 284 20.28 9.20 24.22
N LYS A 285 21.58 9.52 24.33
CA LYS A 285 22.14 10.29 25.45
C LYS A 285 21.60 11.73 25.52
N ASP A 286 21.11 12.25 24.40
CA ASP A 286 20.52 13.58 24.27
C ASP A 286 19.00 13.58 24.50
N SER A 287 18.38 12.43 24.75
CA SER A 287 16.95 12.28 25.03
C SER A 287 16.07 13.02 24.00
N LYS A 288 16.39 12.83 22.72
CA LYS A 288 15.67 13.48 21.61
C LYS A 288 14.62 12.57 21.01
N LEU A 289 13.52 13.18 20.60
CA LEU A 289 12.55 12.57 19.69
C LEU A 289 13.11 12.64 18.26
N ARG A 290 13.19 11.49 17.58
CA ARG A 290 13.71 11.36 16.21
C ARG A 290 12.57 10.95 15.28
N VAL A 291 11.73 11.93 14.94
CA VAL A 291 10.44 11.69 14.30
C VAL A 291 10.51 11.75 12.78
N PHE A 292 9.91 10.76 12.12
CA PHE A 292 9.70 10.73 10.68
C PHE A 292 8.21 10.78 10.39
N LEU A 293 7.79 11.65 9.47
CA LEU A 293 6.41 11.71 9.01
C LEU A 293 6.26 10.84 7.76
N CYS A 294 5.41 9.83 7.81
CA CYS A 294 5.25 8.85 6.76
C CYS A 294 3.79 8.72 6.34
N GLY A 295 3.52 8.54 5.05
CA GLY A 295 2.18 8.19 4.63
C GLY A 295 2.08 7.89 3.15
N ASP A 296 1.04 7.13 2.80
CA ASP A 296 0.74 6.79 1.42
C ASP A 296 -0.53 7.48 0.93
N SER A 297 -0.63 7.79 -0.37
CA SER A 297 -1.83 8.43 -0.94
C SER A 297 -2.19 9.71 -0.16
N SER A 298 -3.41 9.84 0.37
CA SER A 298 -3.82 10.95 1.24
C SER A 298 -2.96 11.10 2.49
N GLY A 299 -2.43 10.00 3.04
CA GLY A 299 -1.50 10.03 4.16
C GLY A 299 -0.19 10.75 3.84
N GLY A 300 0.31 10.61 2.60
CA GLY A 300 1.49 11.37 2.15
C GLY A 300 1.20 12.86 2.02
N ASN A 301 -0.02 13.23 1.64
CA ASN A 301 -0.46 14.62 1.65
C ASN A 301 -0.56 15.18 3.09
N ILE A 302 -1.15 14.42 4.02
CA ILE A 302 -1.20 14.78 5.45
C ILE A 302 0.23 14.98 6.00
N ALA A 303 1.14 14.05 5.73
CA ALA A 303 2.53 14.14 6.16
C ALA A 303 3.20 15.44 5.71
N HIS A 304 2.99 15.86 4.45
CA HIS A 304 3.48 17.14 3.94
C HIS A 304 2.95 18.32 4.77
N HIS A 305 1.64 18.44 4.94
CA HIS A 305 1.03 19.59 5.63
C HIS A 305 1.38 19.62 7.13
N VAL A 306 1.50 18.45 7.77
CA VAL A 306 2.01 18.36 9.15
C VAL A 306 3.48 18.79 9.23
N ALA A 307 4.32 18.42 8.24
CA ALA A 307 5.72 18.84 8.18
C ALA A 307 5.87 20.35 8.00
N VAL A 308 5.01 20.98 7.18
CA VAL A 308 4.99 22.45 7.03
C VAL A 308 4.67 23.10 8.36
N ARG A 309 3.61 22.66 9.04
CA ARG A 309 3.20 23.18 10.35
C ARG A 309 4.25 22.95 11.43
N ALA A 310 4.96 21.82 11.39
CA ALA A 310 6.07 21.52 12.28
C ALA A 310 7.23 22.51 12.10
N ALA A 311 7.63 22.77 10.84
CA ALA A 311 8.67 23.74 10.52
C ALA A 311 8.30 25.17 10.95
N GLU A 312 7.04 25.58 10.80
CA GLU A 312 6.53 26.87 11.28
C GLU A 312 6.51 26.98 12.81
N SER A 313 6.28 25.85 13.49
CA SER A 313 6.19 25.79 14.96
C SER A 313 7.51 25.48 15.66
N GLY A 314 8.59 25.25 14.90
CA GLY A 314 9.90 24.88 15.43
C GLY A 314 9.99 23.46 15.99
N ILE A 315 9.07 22.55 15.64
CA ILE A 315 9.21 21.12 15.95
C ILE A 315 10.11 20.49 14.89
N ASP A 316 11.25 19.93 15.32
CA ASP A 316 12.19 19.26 14.44
C ASP A 316 11.63 17.91 13.98
N VAL A 317 11.72 17.66 12.67
CA VAL A 317 11.30 16.42 12.02
C VAL A 317 12.51 15.87 11.28
N SER A 318 12.88 14.62 11.54
CA SER A 318 14.06 13.96 10.97
C SER A 318 13.92 13.67 9.47
N GLY A 319 12.69 13.49 8.98
CA GLY A 319 12.43 13.36 7.54
C GLY A 319 10.98 13.02 7.20
N ASN A 320 10.61 13.24 5.94
CA ASN A 320 9.32 12.85 5.38
C ASN A 320 9.47 11.63 4.45
N ILE A 321 8.56 10.67 4.51
CA ILE A 321 8.51 9.48 3.65
C ILE A 321 7.14 9.42 2.97
N LEU A 322 7.08 9.73 1.69
CA LEU A 322 5.83 9.91 0.95
C LEU A 322 5.68 8.82 -0.12
N LEU A 323 4.71 7.93 0.04
CA LEU A 323 4.44 6.85 -0.92
C LEU A 323 3.25 7.21 -1.82
N ASN A 324 3.49 7.48 -3.10
CA ASN A 324 2.46 7.92 -4.05
C ASN A 324 1.58 9.04 -3.45
N PRO A 325 2.16 10.17 -2.97
CA PRO A 325 1.40 11.17 -2.24
C PRO A 325 0.29 11.78 -3.11
N MET A 326 -0.89 11.97 -2.52
CA MET A 326 -2.06 12.45 -3.23
C MET A 326 -2.04 13.98 -3.36
N PHE A 327 -1.67 14.46 -4.54
CA PHE A 327 -1.78 15.87 -4.93
C PHE A 327 -2.64 16.01 -6.19
N GLY A 328 -2.98 17.24 -6.53
CA GLY A 328 -3.74 17.55 -7.74
C GLY A 328 -3.68 19.03 -8.08
N GLY A 329 -4.57 19.44 -8.97
CA GLY A 329 -4.77 20.83 -9.39
C GLY A 329 -5.91 20.90 -10.39
N ASN A 330 -6.35 22.10 -10.75
CA ASN A 330 -7.50 22.24 -11.66
C ASN A 330 -7.22 21.70 -13.07
N ARG A 331 -6.01 21.94 -13.59
CA ARG A 331 -5.58 21.40 -14.89
C ARG A 331 -5.52 19.87 -14.85
N ARG A 332 -5.66 19.23 -16.02
CA ARG A 332 -5.32 17.82 -16.18
C ARG A 332 -3.90 17.68 -16.70
N THR A 333 -3.13 16.81 -16.08
CA THR A 333 -1.80 16.46 -16.57
C THR A 333 -1.87 15.40 -17.68
N ASP A 334 -0.78 15.24 -18.42
CA ASP A 334 -0.70 14.25 -19.48
C ASP A 334 -0.85 12.82 -18.92
N SER A 335 -0.28 12.54 -17.75
CA SER A 335 -0.47 11.27 -17.04
C SER A 335 -1.92 11.02 -16.63
N GLU A 336 -2.66 12.02 -16.13
CA GLU A 336 -4.07 11.87 -15.77
C GLU A 336 -4.86 11.41 -17.00
N VAL A 337 -4.72 12.11 -18.13
CA VAL A 337 -5.43 11.77 -19.38
C VAL A 337 -5.00 10.42 -19.95
N ARG A 338 -3.69 10.15 -19.95
CA ARG A 338 -3.14 8.93 -20.56
C ARG A 338 -3.46 7.66 -19.77
N LEU A 339 -3.56 7.75 -18.45
CA LEU A 339 -3.71 6.60 -17.54
C LEU A 339 -5.11 6.47 -16.92
N ASP A 340 -6.03 7.38 -17.22
CA ASP A 340 -7.40 7.34 -16.69
C ASP A 340 -8.05 5.96 -16.89
N GLY A 341 -8.42 5.32 -15.79
CA GLY A 341 -9.07 4.02 -15.75
C GLY A 341 -8.17 2.83 -16.09
N LYS A 342 -6.95 3.03 -16.61
CA LYS A 342 -6.03 1.97 -17.05
C LYS A 342 -5.37 1.19 -15.92
N TYR A 343 -5.19 1.79 -14.74
CA TYR A 343 -4.54 1.12 -13.61
C TYR A 343 -5.29 1.45 -12.31
N PHE A 344 -6.45 0.81 -12.17
CA PHE A 344 -7.36 0.84 -11.01
C PHE A 344 -8.09 2.17 -10.74
N VAL A 345 -7.40 3.30 -10.88
CA VAL A 345 -7.90 4.63 -10.49
C VAL A 345 -8.44 5.40 -11.69
N THR A 346 -9.49 6.19 -11.48
CA THR A 346 -10.07 7.08 -12.51
C THR A 346 -10.01 8.55 -12.09
N ILE A 347 -9.97 9.44 -13.08
CA ILE A 347 -10.13 10.89 -12.88
C ILE A 347 -11.43 11.18 -12.11
N GLN A 348 -12.52 10.49 -12.47
CA GLN A 348 -13.82 10.66 -11.82
C GLN A 348 -13.76 10.38 -10.32
N ASP A 349 -13.06 9.32 -9.89
CA ASP A 349 -12.91 9.04 -8.47
C ASP A 349 -12.01 10.08 -7.79
N ARG A 350 -10.92 10.53 -8.43
CA ARG A 350 -10.03 11.58 -7.90
C ARG A 350 -10.79 12.88 -7.65
N ASP A 351 -11.62 13.29 -8.60
CA ASP A 351 -12.45 14.47 -8.46
C ASP A 351 -13.46 14.33 -7.33
N TRP A 352 -14.07 13.14 -7.19
CA TRP A 352 -15.00 12.85 -6.11
C TRP A 352 -14.32 12.99 -4.75
N TYR A 353 -13.13 12.42 -4.56
CA TYR A 353 -12.41 12.49 -3.28
C TYR A 353 -11.92 13.90 -2.95
N TRP A 354 -11.42 14.65 -3.94
CA TRP A 354 -11.07 16.05 -3.70
C TRP A 354 -12.28 16.88 -3.33
N LYS A 355 -13.42 16.70 -4.01
CA LYS A 355 -14.67 17.37 -3.65
C LYS A 355 -15.19 16.96 -2.28
N ALA A 356 -14.98 15.71 -1.86
CA ALA A 356 -15.38 15.23 -0.54
C ALA A 356 -14.51 15.80 0.59
N TYR A 357 -13.20 15.97 0.34
CA TYR A 357 -12.26 16.46 1.36
C TYR A 357 -12.17 17.97 1.46
N LEU A 358 -12.12 18.69 0.34
CA LEU A 358 -11.94 20.14 0.32
C LEU A 358 -13.13 20.89 0.93
N PRO A 359 -12.96 22.16 1.36
CA PRO A 359 -14.07 23.02 1.74
C PRO A 359 -15.12 23.11 0.63
N GLU A 360 -16.38 23.27 1.01
CA GLU A 360 -17.43 23.52 0.01
C GLU A 360 -17.15 24.80 -0.77
N GLY A 361 -17.28 24.72 -2.10
CA GLY A 361 -16.96 25.82 -3.00
C GLY A 361 -15.47 25.96 -3.36
N ALA A 362 -14.56 25.25 -2.69
CA ALA A 362 -13.16 25.21 -3.09
C ALA A 362 -12.94 24.31 -4.31
N ASP A 363 -11.93 24.65 -5.10
CA ASP A 363 -11.48 23.86 -6.24
C ASP A 363 -10.14 23.16 -5.95
N ARG A 364 -9.59 22.45 -6.95
CA ARG A 364 -8.36 21.67 -6.76
C ARG A 364 -7.09 22.52 -6.75
N ASP A 365 -7.16 23.82 -7.01
CA ASP A 365 -6.03 24.74 -6.76
C ASP A 365 -6.01 25.26 -5.31
N HIS A 366 -6.91 24.78 -4.44
CA HIS A 366 -6.78 24.96 -2.99
C HIS A 366 -5.44 24.36 -2.49
N PRO A 367 -4.71 25.01 -1.56
CA PRO A 367 -3.36 24.58 -1.13
C PRO A 367 -3.27 23.18 -0.52
N ALA A 368 -4.37 22.71 0.08
CA ALA A 368 -4.50 21.33 0.56
C ALA A 368 -4.33 20.29 -0.58
N CYS A 369 -4.76 20.63 -1.80
CA CYS A 369 -4.67 19.79 -2.99
C CYS A 369 -3.41 20.08 -3.82
N ASN A 370 -3.12 21.37 -4.03
CA ASN A 370 -2.05 21.85 -4.89
C ASN A 370 -1.07 22.74 -4.09
N PRO A 371 -0.15 22.16 -3.29
CA PRO A 371 0.69 22.92 -2.36
C PRO A 371 1.66 23.88 -3.05
N PHE A 372 2.01 23.63 -4.32
CA PHE A 372 2.85 24.50 -5.14
C PHE A 372 2.07 25.13 -6.31
N GLY A 373 0.75 25.16 -6.21
CA GLY A 373 -0.15 25.77 -7.18
C GLY A 373 -0.28 27.28 -7.03
N PRO A 374 -1.23 27.91 -7.76
CA PRO A 374 -1.45 29.36 -7.73
C PRO A 374 -1.71 29.93 -6.33
N ASN A 375 -2.37 29.16 -5.46
CA ASN A 375 -2.69 29.58 -4.10
C ASN A 375 -1.73 29.01 -3.04
N GLY A 376 -0.71 28.26 -3.46
CA GLY A 376 0.24 27.58 -2.57
C GLY A 376 1.16 28.53 -1.83
N GLY A 377 1.60 28.13 -0.63
CA GLY A 377 2.62 28.85 0.14
C GLY A 377 4.03 28.58 -0.39
N THR A 378 5.00 29.43 -0.02
CA THR A 378 6.42 29.19 -0.30
C THR A 378 7.09 28.49 0.87
N LEU A 379 7.91 27.47 0.58
CA LEU A 379 8.70 26.79 1.62
C LEU A 379 10.11 27.37 1.76
N LYS A 380 10.52 28.34 0.93
CA LYS A 380 11.93 28.78 0.82
C LYS A 380 12.58 29.08 2.17
N GLU A 381 11.92 29.89 3.00
CA GLU A 381 12.45 30.33 4.30
C GLU A 381 12.17 29.36 5.46
N LEU A 382 11.36 28.31 5.24
CA LEU A 382 11.02 27.36 6.31
C LEU A 382 12.17 26.35 6.52
N PRO A 383 12.49 25.95 7.75
CA PRO A 383 13.41 24.85 8.06
C PRO A 383 12.74 23.50 7.76
N PHE A 384 12.27 23.32 6.52
CA PHE A 384 11.55 22.14 6.09
C PHE A 384 12.51 20.95 5.95
N THR A 385 12.12 19.83 6.55
CA THR A 385 12.93 18.63 6.60
C THR A 385 13.13 17.97 5.23
N ARG A 386 14.11 17.07 5.15
CA ARG A 386 14.39 16.31 3.93
C ARG A 386 13.27 15.31 3.64
N SER A 387 13.03 15.04 2.37
CA SER A 387 11.92 14.20 1.92
C SER A 387 12.37 13.05 1.03
N LEU A 388 11.94 11.83 1.33
CA LEU A 388 11.95 10.70 0.42
C LEU A 388 10.57 10.61 -0.25
N VAL A 389 10.52 10.80 -1.57
CA VAL A 389 9.27 10.76 -2.35
C VAL A 389 9.32 9.57 -3.30
N ILE A 390 8.39 8.64 -3.12
CA ILE A 390 8.25 7.44 -3.93
C ILE A 390 7.07 7.63 -4.89
N VAL A 391 7.32 7.44 -6.19
CA VAL A 391 6.36 7.66 -7.27
C VAL A 391 6.21 6.40 -8.11
N ALA A 392 4.97 5.94 -8.27
CA ALA A 392 4.61 4.86 -9.17
C ALA A 392 4.33 5.41 -10.58
N GLY A 393 5.04 4.92 -11.60
CA GLY A 393 4.93 5.40 -12.97
C GLY A 393 3.64 5.01 -13.69
N LEU A 394 2.85 4.10 -13.11
CA LEU A 394 1.49 3.77 -13.57
C LEU A 394 0.39 4.34 -12.67
N ASP A 395 0.73 5.24 -11.74
CA ASP A 395 -0.25 6.10 -11.08
C ASP A 395 -0.65 7.26 -12.01
N LEU A 396 -1.96 7.49 -12.19
CA LEU A 396 -2.43 8.57 -13.06
C LEU A 396 -2.05 9.96 -12.56
N VAL A 397 -1.80 10.15 -11.25
CA VAL A 397 -1.40 11.45 -10.70
C VAL A 397 0.11 11.62 -10.57
N GLN A 398 0.91 10.76 -11.20
CA GLN A 398 2.38 10.80 -11.12
C GLN A 398 2.95 12.18 -11.51
N ASP A 399 2.38 12.90 -12.49
CA ASP A 399 2.91 14.22 -12.87
C ASP A 399 2.71 15.24 -11.75
N TRP A 400 1.65 15.11 -10.94
CA TRP A 400 1.46 15.94 -9.75
C TRP A 400 2.48 15.60 -8.65
N GLN A 401 2.81 14.32 -8.50
CA GLN A 401 3.84 13.87 -7.55
C GLN A 401 5.24 14.33 -7.98
N LEU A 402 5.56 14.25 -9.28
CA LEU A 402 6.81 14.77 -9.84
C LEU A 402 6.88 16.30 -9.75
N ALA A 403 5.77 16.99 -10.03
CA ALA A 403 5.69 18.44 -9.86
C ALA A 403 5.89 18.87 -8.40
N TYR A 404 5.41 18.07 -7.44
CA TYR A 404 5.69 18.29 -6.02
C TYR A 404 7.18 18.17 -5.69
N VAL A 405 7.88 17.15 -6.21
CA VAL A 405 9.33 17.00 -6.05
C VAL A 405 10.08 18.21 -6.63
N GLU A 406 9.69 18.66 -7.82
CA GLU A 406 10.29 19.86 -8.43
C GLU A 406 9.96 21.14 -7.65
N GLY A 407 8.78 21.22 -7.03
CA GLY A 407 8.40 22.30 -6.11
C GLY A 407 9.32 22.36 -4.89
N LEU A 408 9.60 21.21 -4.25
CA LEU A 408 10.56 21.11 -3.15
C LEU A 408 11.97 21.55 -3.56
N LYS A 409 12.48 21.06 -4.71
CA LYS A 409 13.80 21.46 -5.23
C LYS A 409 13.88 22.96 -5.51
N LYS A 410 12.85 23.55 -6.14
CA LYS A 410 12.78 24.99 -6.41
C LYS A 410 12.70 25.83 -5.14
N ALA A 411 12.16 25.27 -4.06
CA ALA A 411 12.17 25.87 -2.73
C ALA A 411 13.49 25.62 -1.96
N GLY A 412 14.50 25.00 -2.57
CA GLY A 412 15.80 24.72 -1.97
C GLY A 412 15.77 23.60 -0.93
N LYS A 413 14.79 22.68 -0.98
CA LYS A 413 14.66 21.58 -0.01
C LYS A 413 15.34 20.31 -0.51
N ASP A 414 15.89 19.55 0.44
CA ASP A 414 16.48 18.25 0.17
C ASP A 414 15.39 17.21 -0.11
N VAL A 415 15.44 16.62 -1.30
CA VAL A 415 14.45 15.64 -1.75
C VAL A 415 15.10 14.53 -2.57
N LYS A 416 14.89 13.29 -2.13
CA LYS A 416 15.22 12.07 -2.86
C LYS A 416 13.97 11.53 -3.54
N LEU A 417 14.00 11.46 -4.87
CA LEU A 417 12.95 10.81 -5.68
C LEU A 417 13.32 9.35 -5.92
N VAL A 418 12.38 8.45 -5.65
CA VAL A 418 12.41 7.05 -6.07
C VAL A 418 11.25 6.83 -7.04
N TYR A 419 11.55 6.88 -8.33
CA TYR A 419 10.56 6.68 -9.39
C TYR A 419 10.56 5.22 -9.87
N ARG A 420 9.39 4.57 -9.83
CA ARG A 420 9.19 3.16 -10.23
C ARG A 420 8.29 3.10 -11.44
N GLU A 421 8.91 3.12 -12.62
CA GLU A 421 8.23 3.27 -13.92
C GLU A 421 7.05 2.28 -14.12
N GLN A 422 7.23 1.02 -13.71
CA GLN A 422 6.23 -0.04 -13.91
C GLN A 422 5.40 -0.36 -12.65
N ALA A 423 5.60 0.38 -11.55
CA ALA A 423 4.78 0.20 -10.36
C ALA A 423 3.38 0.81 -10.54
N THR A 424 2.36 0.16 -9.98
CA THR A 424 0.98 0.67 -9.86
C THR A 424 0.70 1.13 -8.43
N ILE A 425 -0.47 1.73 -8.18
CA ILE A 425 -0.89 2.07 -6.82
C ILE A 425 -0.92 0.85 -5.89
N GLY A 426 -0.52 1.03 -4.63
CA GLY A 426 -0.55 -0.03 -3.63
C GLY A 426 0.51 -1.14 -3.79
N PHE A 427 1.50 -0.98 -4.66
CA PHE A 427 2.59 -1.98 -4.83
C PHE A 427 3.34 -2.28 -3.52
N TYR A 428 3.36 -1.34 -2.57
CA TYR A 428 3.98 -1.47 -1.24
C TYR A 428 3.14 -2.29 -0.24
N LEU A 429 1.91 -2.69 -0.59
CA LEU A 429 1.02 -3.45 0.31
C LEU A 429 1.36 -4.95 0.36
N LEU A 430 1.93 -5.50 -0.71
CA LEU A 430 2.29 -6.92 -0.82
C LEU A 430 3.78 -7.08 -1.15
N PRO A 431 4.51 -7.98 -0.46
CA PRO A 431 5.91 -8.25 -0.72
C PRO A 431 6.05 -9.23 -1.89
N ASN A 432 5.71 -8.80 -3.10
CA ASN A 432 5.64 -9.67 -4.27
C ASN A 432 6.16 -9.03 -5.58
N THR A 433 6.87 -7.91 -5.48
CA THR A 433 7.52 -7.24 -6.62
C THR A 433 8.87 -6.67 -6.19
N ASP A 434 9.80 -6.53 -7.12
CA ASP A 434 11.10 -5.87 -6.84
C ASP A 434 10.89 -4.43 -6.37
N HIS A 435 9.90 -3.72 -6.94
CA HIS A 435 9.52 -2.38 -6.49
C HIS A 435 9.24 -2.31 -4.99
N PHE A 436 8.55 -3.31 -4.42
CA PHE A 436 8.33 -3.38 -2.97
C PHE A 436 9.67 -3.46 -2.22
N TYR A 437 10.53 -4.41 -2.59
CA TYR A 437 11.77 -4.67 -1.85
C TYR A 437 12.73 -3.50 -1.94
N GLU A 438 12.88 -2.93 -3.13
CA GLU A 438 13.75 -1.78 -3.35
C GLU A 438 13.24 -0.54 -2.60
N VAL A 439 11.93 -0.31 -2.55
CA VAL A 439 11.37 0.83 -1.80
C VAL A 439 11.51 0.63 -0.29
N MET A 440 11.34 -0.59 0.21
CA MET A 440 11.59 -0.87 1.63
C MET A 440 13.07 -0.63 1.98
N GLU A 441 14.00 -1.08 1.14
CA GLU A 441 15.42 -0.82 1.36
C GLU A 441 15.74 0.69 1.32
N GLU A 442 15.12 1.44 0.41
CA GLU A 442 15.27 2.89 0.37
C GLU A 442 14.73 3.60 1.62
N ILE A 443 13.58 3.16 2.14
CA ILE A 443 13.02 3.67 3.40
C ILE A 443 13.97 3.37 4.57
N LYS A 444 14.50 2.15 4.65
CA LYS A 444 15.46 1.75 5.69
C LYS A 444 16.72 2.62 5.66
N ASN A 445 17.30 2.83 4.48
CA ASN A 445 18.50 3.63 4.30
C ASN A 445 18.24 5.11 4.60
N PHE A 446 17.09 5.62 4.19
CA PHE A 446 16.66 6.97 4.52
C PHE A 446 16.51 7.15 6.03
N VAL A 447 15.78 6.28 6.73
CA VAL A 447 15.63 6.38 8.19
C VAL A 447 16.97 6.25 8.91
N SER A 448 17.81 5.27 8.54
CA SER A 448 19.10 5.02 9.21
C SER A 448 20.11 6.15 9.04
N SER A 449 20.13 6.81 7.87
CA SER A 449 21.03 7.95 7.60
C SER A 449 20.58 9.27 8.23
N ASN A 450 19.42 9.27 8.86
CA ASN A 450 18.74 10.43 9.45
C ASN A 450 18.48 10.28 10.94
N LEU A 451 19.00 9.23 11.55
CA LEU A 451 18.73 8.89 12.94
C LEU A 451 19.54 9.74 13.91
#